data_AF-A0A1S4E636-F1
#
_entry.id   AF-A0A1S4E636-F1
#
_cell.length_a   1.000
_cell.length_b   1.000
_cell.length_c   1.000
_cell.angle_alpha   90.00
_cell.angle_beta   90.00
_cell.angle_gamma   90.00
#
_symmetry.space_group_name_H-M   'P 1'
#
loop_
_entity.id
_entity.type
_entity.pdbx_description
1 polymer ?
#
loop_
_entity_poly.entity_id
_entity_poly.type
_entity_poly.pdbx_seq_one_letter_code
_entity_poly.pdbx_strand_id
1 'polypeptide(L)'
;MASLLVRCQSGQAVWTYVGPLICFHLVEKHQPDRVLRPFNMLQTPPAISYTDQRLHQIDLRGKRDQDWRRIHAEHIGVWNSRYDFWVEAPTTSEPTVSENYFVWYRSITRRFITQEGAFYHCMYDFVDKVQTFSVEL
;
A
#
# COMPACT_ATOMS: atom_id res chain seq x y z
N MET A 1 -11.18 10.16 19.01
CA MET A 1 -10.56 9.44 17.88
C MET A 1 -10.34 7.99 18.29
N ALA A 2 -10.52 7.03 17.38
CA ALA A 2 -10.42 5.61 17.71
C ALA A 2 -8.95 5.17 17.61
N SER A 3 -8.33 4.87 18.76
CA SER A 3 -7.05 4.17 18.79
C SER A 3 -7.22 2.74 18.26
N LEU A 4 -6.24 2.24 17.50
CA LEU A 4 -6.18 0.82 17.15
C LEU A 4 -6.29 -0.03 18.44
N LEU A 5 -7.10 -1.08 18.39
CA LEU A 5 -7.22 -2.03 19.50
C LEU A 5 -5.84 -2.58 19.87
N VAL A 6 -5.58 -2.90 21.13
CA VAL A 6 -4.29 -3.47 21.60
C VAL A 6 -3.87 -4.70 20.77
N ARG A 7 -4.84 -5.52 20.34
CA ARG A 7 -4.59 -6.66 19.42
C ARG A 7 -4.08 -6.26 18.04
N CYS A 8 -4.41 -5.06 17.57
CA CYS A 8 -3.89 -4.49 16.31
C CYS A 8 -2.48 -3.92 16.46
N GLN A 9 -1.99 -3.71 17.70
CA GLN A 9 -0.61 -3.32 17.98
C GLN A 9 0.29 -4.55 18.17
N SER A 10 -0.27 -5.68 18.61
CA SER A 10 0.44 -6.97 18.63
C SER A 10 0.98 -7.31 17.23
N GLY A 11 2.31 -7.44 17.13
CA GLY A 11 2.97 -7.77 15.87
C GLY A 11 3.27 -6.57 14.97
N GLN A 12 3.26 -5.33 15.46
CA GLN A 12 3.59 -4.10 14.69
C GLN A 12 4.80 -4.29 13.76
N ALA A 13 5.88 -4.89 14.26
CA ALA A 13 7.09 -5.17 13.48
C ALA A 13 6.85 -6.09 12.26
N VAL A 14 5.88 -7.01 12.33
CA VAL A 14 5.48 -7.87 11.21
C VAL A 14 4.52 -7.14 10.27
N TRP A 15 3.67 -6.24 10.77
CA TRP A 15 2.79 -5.43 9.92
C TRP A 15 3.58 -4.47 9.03
N THR A 16 4.68 -3.91 9.54
CA THR A 16 5.57 -2.99 8.82
C THR A 16 6.68 -3.69 8.03
N TYR A 17 6.74 -5.02 8.04
CA TYR A 17 7.74 -5.80 7.29
C TYR A 17 7.67 -5.52 5.78
N VAL A 18 8.83 -5.42 5.12
CA VAL A 18 8.93 -5.28 3.66
C VAL A 18 9.62 -6.52 3.09
N GLY A 19 8.89 -7.31 2.32
CA GLY A 19 9.46 -8.51 1.71
C GLY A 19 8.41 -9.55 1.33
N PRO A 20 8.81 -10.78 0.97
CA PRO A 20 7.88 -11.83 0.59
C PRO A 20 7.03 -12.31 1.77
N LEU A 21 5.73 -12.42 1.56
CA LEU A 21 4.81 -13.26 2.33
C LEU A 21 4.64 -14.58 1.61
N ILE A 22 4.69 -15.67 2.37
CA ILE A 22 4.70 -17.02 1.84
C ILE A 22 3.46 -17.75 2.36
N CYS A 23 2.60 -18.18 1.43
CA CYS A 23 1.43 -18.99 1.71
C CYS A 23 1.47 -20.25 0.84
N PHE A 24 2.06 -21.31 1.38
CA PHE A 24 2.25 -22.60 0.72
C PHE A 24 3.01 -22.49 -0.62
N HIS A 25 2.31 -22.38 -1.74
CA HIS A 25 2.89 -22.24 -3.08
C HIS A 25 2.95 -20.78 -3.55
N LEU A 26 2.19 -19.88 -2.91
CA LEU A 26 2.10 -18.48 -3.26
C LEU A 26 3.16 -17.68 -2.52
N VAL A 27 3.79 -16.77 -3.26
CA VAL A 27 4.69 -15.76 -2.71
C VAL A 27 4.21 -14.41 -3.23
N GLU A 28 3.92 -13.51 -2.30
CA GLU A 28 3.45 -12.16 -2.61
C GLU A 28 4.35 -11.13 -1.93
N LYS A 29 4.64 -10.03 -2.62
CA LYS A 29 5.46 -8.97 -2.03
C LYS A 29 4.60 -8.14 -1.08
N HIS A 30 4.93 -8.16 0.22
CA HIS A 30 4.33 -7.28 1.21
C HIS A 30 4.95 -5.90 1.17
N GLN A 31 4.06 -4.91 1.13
CA GLN A 31 4.39 -3.51 0.93
C GLN A 31 3.50 -2.62 1.80
N PRO A 32 3.85 -2.51 3.08
CA PRO A 32 3.05 -1.75 4.03
C PRO A 32 3.23 -0.24 3.88
N ASP A 33 4.18 0.22 3.05
CA ASP A 33 4.38 1.64 2.70
C ASP A 33 3.13 2.27 2.05
N ARG A 34 2.16 1.48 1.59
CA ARG A 34 0.86 1.95 1.09
C ARG A 34 -0.19 2.22 2.18
N VAL A 35 0.04 1.75 3.39
CA VAL A 35 -0.96 1.71 4.48
C VAL A 35 -0.34 2.05 5.84
N LEU A 36 0.53 3.06 5.88
CA LEU A 36 1.21 3.54 7.08
C LEU A 36 0.31 4.41 7.98
N ARG A 37 -0.60 5.18 7.36
CA ARG A 37 -1.45 6.15 8.06
C ARG A 37 -2.21 5.58 9.28
N PRO A 38 -2.85 4.39 9.21
CA PRO A 38 -3.54 3.82 10.36
C PRO A 38 -2.63 3.47 11.55
N PHE A 39 -1.32 3.32 11.32
CA PHE A 39 -0.32 2.97 12.33
C PHE A 39 0.38 4.20 12.94
N ASN A 40 -0.18 5.41 12.76
CA ASN A 40 0.43 6.66 13.19
C ASN A 40 1.84 6.86 12.62
N MET A 41 2.03 6.46 11.37
CA MET A 41 3.25 6.69 10.61
C MET A 41 2.93 7.60 9.42
N LEU A 42 3.85 8.51 9.09
CA LEU A 42 3.66 9.45 7.99
C LEU A 42 3.49 8.68 6.67
N GLN A 43 2.32 8.84 6.05
CA GLN A 43 2.04 8.21 4.77
C GLN A 43 2.57 9.07 3.62
N THR A 44 3.58 8.57 2.91
CA THR A 44 4.08 9.16 1.66
C THR A 44 3.51 8.43 0.44
N PRO A 45 3.62 8.97 -0.79
CA PRO A 45 3.48 8.17 -1.99
C PRO A 45 4.35 6.91 -1.87
N PRO A 46 3.78 5.71 -2.06
CA PRO A 46 4.52 4.47 -1.96
C PRO A 46 5.55 4.37 -3.09
N ALA A 47 6.61 3.60 -2.84
CA ALA A 47 7.57 3.29 -3.88
C ALA A 47 6.90 2.49 -4.99
N ILE A 48 7.33 2.73 -6.24
CA ILE A 48 6.90 1.88 -7.36
C ILE A 48 7.29 0.45 -7.04
N SER A 49 6.33 -0.45 -7.20
CA SER A 49 6.53 -1.84 -6.92
C SER A 49 6.30 -2.70 -8.12
N TYR A 50 7.27 -3.56 -8.36
CA TYR A 50 7.18 -4.62 -9.34
C TYR A 50 6.82 -5.90 -8.62
N THR A 51 5.76 -6.51 -9.11
CA THR A 51 5.35 -7.85 -8.75
C THR A 51 6.01 -8.82 -9.72
N ASP A 52 6.66 -9.87 -9.21
CA ASP A 52 7.24 -10.90 -10.06
C ASP A 52 6.11 -11.74 -10.68
N GLN A 53 5.81 -11.48 -11.95
CA GLN A 53 4.78 -12.19 -12.69
C GLN A 53 5.01 -13.71 -12.74
N ARG A 54 6.26 -14.18 -12.61
CA ARG A 54 6.57 -15.61 -12.62
C ARG A 54 5.99 -16.31 -11.40
N LEU A 55 6.02 -15.66 -10.23
CA LEU A 55 5.42 -16.19 -9.00
C LEU A 55 3.89 -16.35 -9.15
N HIS A 56 3.26 -15.49 -9.94
CA HIS A 56 1.81 -15.47 -10.17
C HIS A 56 1.37 -16.51 -11.21
N GLN A 57 2.31 -17.06 -11.97
CA GLN A 57 2.07 -18.14 -12.93
C GLN A 57 2.16 -19.53 -12.28
N ILE A 58 2.56 -19.61 -11.00
CA ILE A 58 2.61 -20.86 -10.26
C ILE A 58 1.19 -21.30 -9.92
N ASP A 59 0.63 -22.19 -10.73
CA ASP A 59 -0.60 -22.91 -10.40
C ASP A 59 -0.33 -24.27 -9.73
N LEU A 60 -1.32 -24.81 -9.02
CA LEU A 60 -1.21 -26.10 -8.32
C LEU A 60 -1.50 -27.32 -9.20
N ARG A 61 -1.85 -27.12 -10.47
CA ARG A 61 -2.29 -28.20 -11.37
C ARG A 61 -1.13 -29.16 -11.65
N GLY A 62 -1.30 -30.43 -11.29
CA GLY A 62 -0.29 -31.47 -11.51
C GLY A 62 0.96 -31.37 -10.61
N LYS A 63 1.00 -30.46 -9.63
CA LYS A 63 2.18 -30.19 -8.79
C LYS A 63 2.05 -30.72 -7.36
N ARG A 64 1.63 -31.98 -7.22
CA ARG A 64 1.43 -32.64 -5.91
C ARG A 64 2.75 -32.99 -5.19
N ASP A 65 3.82 -33.20 -5.95
CA ASP A 65 5.13 -33.64 -5.43
C ASP A 65 6.22 -32.55 -5.48
N GLN A 66 5.83 -31.28 -5.61
CA GLN A 66 6.77 -30.15 -5.57
C GLN A 66 7.23 -29.89 -4.13
N ASP A 67 8.54 -29.83 -3.93
CA ASP A 67 9.12 -29.36 -2.67
C ASP A 67 9.12 -27.83 -2.64
N TRP A 68 8.02 -27.25 -2.15
CA TRP A 68 7.86 -25.80 -2.00
C TRP A 68 8.90 -25.16 -1.08
N ARG A 69 9.45 -25.90 -0.10
CA ARG A 69 10.52 -25.37 0.76
C ARG A 69 11.79 -25.13 -0.04
N ARG A 70 12.10 -26.03 -0.97
CA ARG A 70 13.24 -25.88 -1.88
C ARG A 70 12.99 -24.78 -2.91
N ILE A 71 11.79 -24.73 -3.49
CA ILE A 71 11.44 -23.74 -4.51
C ILE A 71 11.48 -22.32 -3.94
N HIS A 72 10.95 -22.13 -2.74
CA HIS A 72 10.85 -20.82 -2.09
C HIS A 72 11.98 -20.58 -1.07
N ALA A 73 13.08 -21.33 -1.13
CA ALA A 73 14.16 -21.27 -0.14
C ALA A 73 14.72 -19.85 0.05
N GLU A 74 14.88 -19.10 -1.04
CA GLU A 74 15.32 -17.70 -1.01
C GLU A 74 14.33 -16.82 -0.25
N HIS A 75 13.03 -16.92 -0.60
CA HIS A 75 11.98 -16.16 0.07
C HIS A 75 11.85 -16.51 1.56
N ILE A 76 12.01 -17.79 1.90
CA ILE A 76 12.03 -18.27 3.29
C ILE A 76 13.20 -17.65 4.04
N GLY A 77 14.39 -17.55 3.42
CA GLY A 77 15.55 -16.88 3.99
C GLY A 77 15.26 -15.41 4.32
N VAL A 78 14.63 -14.68 3.40
CA VAL A 78 14.23 -13.28 3.62
C VAL A 78 13.19 -13.18 4.75
N TRP A 79 12.17 -14.05 4.77
CA TRP A 79 11.16 -14.08 5.84
C TRP A 79 11.74 -14.41 7.22
N ASN A 80 12.77 -15.28 7.29
CA ASN A 80 13.45 -15.58 8.54
C ASN A 80 14.17 -14.36 9.10
N SER A 81 14.60 -13.45 8.24
CA SER A 81 15.24 -12.17 8.57
C SER A 81 14.24 -11.01 8.59
N ARG A 82 12.92 -11.29 8.64
CA ARG A 82 11.87 -10.25 8.53
C ARG A 82 11.99 -9.10 9.52
N TYR A 83 12.56 -9.35 10.70
CA TYR A 83 12.74 -8.31 11.71
C TYR A 83 13.86 -7.34 11.37
N ASP A 84 14.62 -7.57 10.29
CA ASP A 84 15.66 -6.67 9.78
C ASP A 84 15.14 -5.78 8.62
N PHE A 85 13.94 -6.06 8.10
CA PHE A 85 13.39 -5.39 6.92
C PHE A 85 12.00 -4.82 7.22
N TRP A 86 11.93 -3.58 7.69
CA TRP A 86 10.66 -2.88 7.94
C TRP A 86 10.63 -1.51 7.26
N VAL A 87 9.43 -0.95 7.10
CA VAL A 87 9.28 0.42 6.58
C VAL A 87 9.76 1.41 7.62
N GLU A 88 10.77 2.18 7.24
CA GLU A 88 11.20 3.36 8.00
C GLU A 88 10.35 4.57 7.59
N ALA A 89 9.52 5.05 8.52
CA ALA A 89 8.80 6.30 8.35
C ALA A 89 8.67 7.02 9.70
N PRO A 90 8.64 8.37 9.72
CA PRO A 90 8.42 9.13 10.94
C PRO A 90 7.10 8.77 11.61
N THR A 91 7.13 8.56 12.93
CA THR A 91 5.91 8.46 13.74
C THR A 91 5.23 9.82 13.85
N THR A 92 3.92 9.84 13.76
CA THR A 92 3.09 11.05 13.82
C THR A 92 2.18 10.98 15.05
N SER A 93 1.88 12.14 15.65
CA SER A 93 0.95 12.19 16.79
C SER A 93 -0.49 11.82 16.40
N GLU A 94 -0.83 12.03 15.12
CA GLU A 94 -2.14 11.79 14.53
C GLU A 94 -1.99 11.18 13.12
N PRO A 95 -2.98 10.43 12.61
CA PRO A 95 -2.95 9.85 11.26
C PRO A 95 -2.86 10.90 10.12
N THR A 96 -1.67 11.12 9.59
CA THR A 96 -1.41 12.15 8.56
C THR A 96 -0.70 11.60 7.31
N VAL A 97 -0.59 12.44 6.27
CA VAL A 97 0.02 12.14 4.97
C VAL A 97 0.99 13.25 4.56
N SER A 98 1.93 12.96 3.65
CA SER A 98 2.80 13.99 3.07
C SER A 98 2.04 14.91 2.10
N GLU A 99 2.58 16.10 1.85
CA GLU A 99 1.97 17.12 0.97
C GLU A 99 1.68 16.59 -0.45
N ASN A 100 2.57 15.76 -0.98
CA ASN A 100 2.43 15.16 -2.31
C ASN A 100 1.56 13.88 -2.35
N TYR A 101 1.13 13.35 -1.20
CA TYR A 101 0.37 12.10 -1.14
C TYR A 101 -0.95 12.18 -1.91
N PHE A 102 -1.74 13.25 -1.70
CA PHE A 102 -3.03 13.37 -2.38
C PHE A 102 -2.89 13.68 -3.87
N VAL A 103 -1.80 14.34 -4.28
CA VAL A 103 -1.47 14.53 -5.71
C VAL A 103 -1.26 13.18 -6.36
N TRP A 104 -0.41 12.33 -5.78
CA TRP A 104 -0.19 10.96 -6.23
C TRP A 104 -1.49 10.15 -6.20
N TYR A 105 -2.19 10.12 -5.07
CA TYR A 105 -3.41 9.33 -4.90
C TYR A 105 -4.48 9.67 -5.94
N ARG A 106 -4.70 10.96 -6.21
CA ARG A 106 -5.66 11.42 -7.23
C ARG A 106 -5.22 11.08 -8.65
N SER A 107 -3.91 10.99 -8.92
CA SER A 107 -3.37 10.66 -10.24
C SER A 107 -3.53 9.18 -10.61
N ILE A 108 -3.49 8.29 -9.62
CA ILE A 108 -3.58 6.84 -9.86
C ILE A 108 -4.96 6.24 -9.59
N THR A 109 -5.80 6.91 -8.78
CA THR A 109 -7.08 6.38 -8.36
C THR A 109 -8.17 6.73 -9.37
N ARG A 110 -8.98 5.72 -9.75
CA ARG A 110 -10.26 5.98 -10.43
C ARG A 110 -11.22 6.63 -9.44
N ARG A 111 -11.37 7.95 -9.54
CA ARG A 111 -12.20 8.75 -8.63
C ARG A 111 -13.70 8.67 -8.92
N PHE A 112 -14.07 8.27 -10.12
CA PHE A 112 -15.46 8.24 -10.57
C PHE A 112 -15.78 6.89 -11.17
N ILE A 113 -16.93 6.35 -10.77
CA ILE A 113 -17.48 5.11 -11.33
C ILE A 113 -18.12 5.39 -12.70
N THR A 114 -18.73 6.57 -12.86
CA THR A 114 -19.42 6.99 -14.08
C THR A 114 -18.78 8.21 -14.72
N GLN A 115 -18.97 8.35 -16.02
CA GLN A 115 -18.52 9.52 -16.78
C GLN A 115 -19.27 10.79 -16.35
N GLU A 116 -20.56 10.67 -16.03
CA GLU A 116 -21.38 11.79 -15.54
C GLU A 116 -20.85 12.32 -14.19
N GLY A 117 -20.49 11.44 -13.26
CA GLY A 117 -19.88 11.84 -11.99
C GLY A 117 -18.54 12.57 -12.18
N ALA A 118 -17.75 12.13 -13.16
CA ALA A 118 -16.50 12.82 -13.53
C ALA A 118 -16.77 14.21 -14.13
N PHE A 119 -17.78 14.32 -15.00
CA PHE A 119 -18.18 15.58 -15.63
C PHE A 119 -18.62 16.62 -14.59
N TYR A 120 -19.53 16.26 -13.68
CA TYR A 120 -19.99 17.20 -12.65
C TYR A 120 -18.85 17.65 -11.74
N HIS A 121 -17.98 16.75 -11.31
CA HIS A 121 -16.83 17.14 -10.50
C HIS A 121 -15.91 18.12 -11.24
N CYS A 122 -15.61 17.90 -12.52
CA CYS A 122 -14.80 18.83 -13.30
C CYS A 122 -15.49 20.20 -13.47
N MET A 123 -16.81 20.22 -13.66
CA MET A 123 -17.59 21.45 -13.76
C MET A 123 -17.57 22.24 -12.44
N TYR A 124 -17.78 21.58 -11.30
CA TYR A 124 -17.72 22.24 -9.99
C TYR A 124 -16.32 22.76 -9.67
N ASP A 125 -15.26 21.98 -9.92
CA ASP A 125 -13.88 22.44 -9.75
C ASP A 125 -13.56 23.68 -10.59
N PHE A 126 -14.11 23.77 -11.81
CA PHE A 126 -13.92 24.92 -12.68
C PHE A 126 -14.62 26.17 -12.12
N VAL A 127 -15.88 26.02 -11.71
CA VAL A 127 -16.65 27.13 -11.11
C VAL A 127 -15.98 27.65 -9.85
N ASP A 128 -15.53 26.75 -8.96
CA ASP A 128 -14.86 27.10 -7.70
C ASP A 128 -13.55 27.86 -7.95
N LYS A 129 -12.75 27.44 -8.95
CA LYS A 129 -11.55 28.17 -9.36
C LYS A 129 -11.86 29.57 -9.86
N VAL A 130 -12.88 29.72 -10.71
CA VAL A 130 -13.29 31.03 -11.24
C VAL A 130 -13.76 31.96 -10.12
N GLN A 131 -14.53 31.42 -9.17
CA GLN A 131 -14.98 32.17 -7.99
C GLN A 131 -13.82 32.58 -7.10
N THR A 132 -12.89 31.68 -6.81
CA THR A 132 -11.70 31.97 -5.98
C THR A 132 -10.83 33.05 -6.63
N PHE A 133 -10.58 32.95 -7.94
CA PHE A 133 -9.80 33.95 -8.69
C PHE A 133 -10.49 35.33 -8.75
N SER A 134 -11.81 35.37 -8.69
CA SER A 134 -12.60 36.60 -8.68
C SER A 134 -12.65 37.28 -7.31
N VAL A 135 -12.30 36.57 -6.23
CA VAL A 135 -12.28 37.06 -4.85
C VAL A 135 -10.87 37.51 -4.42
N GLU A 136 -9.83 37.06 -5.12
CA GLU A 136 -8.42 37.47 -4.90
C GLU A 136 -8.00 38.72 -5.70
N LEU A 137 -8.90 39.32 -6.49
CA LEU A 137 -8.75 40.60 -7.22
C LEU A 137 -9.51 41.73 -6.52
#